data_AF-A0A3C0GHR4-F1
#
_entry.id   AF-A0A3C0GHR4-F1
#
_cell.length_a   1.000
_cell.length_b   1.000
_cell.length_c   1.000
_cell.angle_alpha   90.00
_cell.angle_beta   90.00
_cell.angle_gamma   90.00
#
_symmetry.space_group_name_H-M   'P 1'
#
loop_
_entity.id
_entity.type
_entity.pdbx_description
1 polymer ?
#
loop_
_entity_poly.entity_id
_entity_poly.type
_entity_poly.pdbx_seq_one_letter_code
_entity_poly.pdbx_strand_id
1 'polypeptide(L)'
;DGANKKETDFLQNQGEIAKAAAKGIAGDKLYEAVPNFLTTPAENVMTNENNAWIILGRDRPASVMSGYGGKGDTQAASIDIVAGRMGSEVRAFDDDGEKLFVNPSFKKDAARIYISQKSDIDKYFDLIPGKVGNAKAKSGIGIKADSVRIIGRESIKLVTTTDKTNSQGGEIKSITGIDLIAGNDDEDLQPFVKGDNLVEALTELIDMVDNLTGCVDTLLMTQFEFNEAITSHFHTSPFFAAPTLPSEVLMAKGIRTMISHLQKTKLSMVKHKVNLGLFKQNYLSKTGGKYINSRFNSVN
;
A
#
# COMPACT_ATOMS: atom_id res chain seq x y z
N ASP A 1 -22.60 -27.23 -12.44
CA ASP A 1 -23.91 -27.90 -12.45
C ASP A 1 -24.34 -28.23 -11.03
N GLY A 2 -25.08 -27.31 -10.40
CA GLY A 2 -25.49 -27.39 -8.99
C GLY A 2 -27.01 -27.49 -8.79
N ALA A 3 -27.75 -27.87 -9.83
CA ALA A 3 -29.21 -27.95 -9.76
C ALA A 3 -29.66 -29.19 -8.97
N ASN A 4 -30.55 -28.99 -8.00
CA ASN A 4 -31.16 -30.09 -7.23
C ASN A 4 -32.08 -30.93 -8.17
N LYS A 5 -32.26 -32.22 -7.87
CA LYS A 5 -33.04 -33.18 -8.68
C LYS A 5 -34.49 -32.72 -8.91
N LYS A 6 -35.06 -31.98 -7.96
CA LYS A 6 -36.39 -31.36 -8.09
C LYS A 6 -36.42 -30.08 -8.93
N GLU A 7 -35.33 -29.30 -9.00
CA GLU A 7 -35.24 -28.14 -9.90
C GLU A 7 -35.20 -28.61 -11.36
N THR A 8 -34.50 -29.72 -11.61
CA THR A 8 -34.48 -30.39 -12.91
C THR A 8 -35.85 -31.01 -13.25
N ASP A 9 -36.53 -31.63 -12.29
CA ASP A 9 -37.90 -32.15 -12.49
C ASP A 9 -38.95 -31.04 -12.71
N PHE A 10 -38.81 -29.88 -12.04
CA PHE A 10 -39.66 -28.71 -12.28
C PHE A 10 -39.43 -28.12 -13.68
N LEU A 11 -38.17 -28.00 -14.11
CA LEU A 11 -37.79 -27.57 -15.45
C LEU A 11 -38.29 -28.55 -16.53
N GLN A 12 -38.29 -29.85 -16.25
CA GLN A 12 -38.79 -30.86 -17.20
C GLN A 12 -40.31 -30.82 -17.37
N ASN A 13 -41.08 -30.50 -16.32
CA ASN A 13 -42.54 -30.47 -16.31
C ASN A 13 -43.19 -29.23 -16.94
N GLN A 14 -42.41 -28.24 -17.41
CA GLN A 14 -42.96 -27.12 -18.17
C GLN A 14 -43.08 -27.45 -19.67
N GLY A 15 -44.20 -27.04 -20.29
CA GLY A 15 -44.46 -27.23 -21.72
C GLY A 15 -43.41 -26.54 -22.61
N GLU A 16 -43.20 -27.05 -23.83
CA GLU A 16 -42.08 -26.60 -24.70
C GLU A 16 -42.05 -25.09 -24.98
N ILE A 17 -43.22 -24.43 -24.99
CA ILE A 17 -43.33 -22.97 -25.15
C ILE A 17 -42.76 -22.23 -23.93
N ALA A 18 -42.98 -22.73 -22.71
CA ALA A 18 -42.41 -22.16 -21.48
C ALA A 18 -40.90 -22.39 -21.40
N LYS A 19 -40.39 -23.54 -21.88
CA LYS A 19 -38.94 -23.80 -22.03
C LYS A 19 -38.28 -22.90 -23.07
N ALA A 20 -38.99 -22.51 -24.13
CA ALA A 20 -38.47 -21.59 -25.15
C ALA A 20 -38.47 -20.13 -24.65
N ALA A 21 -39.49 -19.72 -23.89
CA ALA A 21 -39.59 -18.40 -23.26
C ALA A 21 -38.60 -18.21 -22.09
N ALA A 22 -38.23 -19.30 -21.40
CA ALA A 22 -37.32 -19.26 -20.25
C ALA A 22 -35.82 -19.39 -20.61
N LYS A 23 -35.40 -19.04 -21.84
CA LYS A 23 -34.00 -19.15 -22.29
C LYS A 23 -33.13 -17.92 -21.99
N GLY A 24 -33.71 -16.82 -21.54
CA GLY A 24 -32.95 -15.60 -21.25
C GLY A 24 -32.39 -14.86 -22.48
N ILE A 25 -32.75 -15.28 -23.70
CA ILE A 25 -32.22 -14.70 -24.93
C ILE A 25 -32.72 -13.25 -25.07
N ALA A 26 -31.83 -12.33 -25.45
CA ALA A 26 -32.12 -10.91 -25.61
C ALA A 26 -32.66 -10.21 -24.33
N GLY A 27 -32.34 -10.74 -23.15
CA GLY A 27 -32.79 -10.18 -21.87
C GLY A 27 -34.20 -10.60 -21.46
N ASP A 28 -34.76 -11.61 -22.12
CA ASP A 28 -36.02 -12.24 -21.69
C ASP A 28 -35.84 -12.97 -20.34
N LYS A 29 -36.94 -13.41 -19.74
CA LYS A 29 -36.92 -14.10 -18.45
C LYS A 29 -36.11 -15.39 -18.56
N LEU A 30 -35.20 -15.59 -17.62
CA LEU A 30 -34.45 -16.84 -17.46
C LEU A 30 -34.88 -17.47 -16.14
N TYR A 31 -35.18 -18.76 -16.16
CA TYR A 31 -35.50 -19.47 -14.92
C TYR A 31 -34.20 -19.81 -14.20
N GLU A 32 -33.84 -19.01 -13.18
CA GLU A 32 -32.64 -19.18 -12.36
C GLU A 32 -33.01 -19.45 -10.90
N ALA A 33 -32.11 -20.14 -10.18
CA ALA A 33 -32.23 -20.26 -8.74
C ALA A 33 -31.95 -18.90 -8.08
N VAL A 34 -32.98 -18.26 -7.54
CA VAL A 34 -32.86 -17.02 -6.78
C VAL A 34 -33.26 -17.29 -5.33
N PRO A 35 -32.39 -16.99 -4.34
CA PRO A 35 -32.70 -17.24 -2.95
C PRO A 35 -33.70 -16.19 -2.44
N ASN A 36 -34.48 -16.51 -1.41
CA ASN A 36 -35.39 -15.54 -0.80
C ASN A 36 -34.61 -14.69 0.21
N PHE A 37 -34.81 -13.37 0.20
CA PHE A 37 -34.17 -12.51 1.19
C PHE A 37 -34.92 -12.53 2.51
N LEU A 38 -34.20 -12.64 3.62
CA LEU A 38 -34.80 -12.31 4.92
C LEU A 38 -34.81 -10.80 5.12
N THR A 39 -35.95 -10.17 4.84
CA THR A 39 -36.18 -8.72 5.00
C THR A 39 -36.51 -8.33 6.43
N THR A 40 -36.06 -7.15 6.85
CA THR A 40 -36.53 -6.49 8.08
C THR A 40 -37.59 -5.42 7.78
N PRO A 41 -38.44 -5.00 8.74
CA PRO A 41 -39.45 -3.96 8.52
C PRO A 41 -38.89 -2.59 8.10
N ALA A 42 -37.61 -2.34 8.37
CA ALA A 42 -36.93 -1.09 8.03
C ALA A 42 -36.23 -1.13 6.66
N GLU A 43 -36.23 -2.29 5.97
CA GLU A 43 -35.57 -2.46 4.68
C GLU A 43 -36.57 -2.28 3.54
N ASN A 44 -36.20 -1.45 2.57
CA ASN A 44 -36.86 -1.38 1.27
C ASN A 44 -35.99 -2.11 0.25
N VAL A 45 -36.55 -3.15 -0.38
CA VAL A 45 -35.83 -4.06 -1.27
C VAL A 45 -36.34 -3.90 -2.70
N MET A 46 -35.44 -3.50 -3.59
CA MET A 46 -35.65 -3.52 -5.02
C MET A 46 -34.89 -4.72 -5.59
N THR A 47 -35.58 -5.62 -6.27
CA THR A 47 -35.03 -6.89 -6.78
C THR A 47 -35.59 -7.20 -8.16
N ASN A 48 -34.86 -8.01 -8.94
CA ASN A 48 -35.31 -8.60 -10.19
C ASN A 48 -35.34 -10.15 -10.10
N GLU A 49 -35.76 -10.80 -11.17
CA GLU A 49 -35.80 -12.26 -11.29
C GLU A 49 -34.39 -12.89 -11.51
N ASN A 50 -33.32 -12.09 -11.59
CA ASN A 50 -31.97 -12.52 -11.95
C ASN A 50 -30.95 -12.25 -10.82
N ASN A 51 -31.38 -12.34 -9.55
CA ASN A 51 -30.51 -12.22 -8.37
C ASN A 51 -29.69 -10.89 -8.29
N ALA A 52 -30.26 -9.76 -8.72
CA ALA A 52 -29.66 -8.43 -8.64
C ALA A 52 -30.51 -7.45 -7.81
N TRP A 53 -29.98 -7.02 -6.66
CA TRP A 53 -30.77 -6.37 -5.61
C TRP A 53 -30.15 -5.06 -5.13
N ILE A 54 -31.02 -4.11 -4.77
CA ILE A 54 -30.69 -2.87 -4.07
C ILE A 54 -31.53 -2.82 -2.80
N ILE A 55 -30.88 -2.74 -1.65
CA ILE A 55 -31.53 -2.71 -0.34
C ILE A 55 -31.20 -1.38 0.32
N LEU A 56 -32.23 -0.60 0.62
CA LEU A 56 -32.14 0.60 1.44
C LEU A 56 -32.60 0.25 2.84
N GLY A 57 -31.74 0.41 3.84
CA GLY A 57 -32.09 -0.03 5.18
C GLY A 57 -31.14 0.48 6.25
N ARG A 58 -30.91 -0.36 7.25
CA ARG A 58 -29.98 -0.10 8.34
C ARG A 58 -28.79 -1.04 8.25
N ASP A 59 -27.68 -0.62 8.85
CA ASP A 59 -26.43 -1.34 8.84
C ASP A 59 -26.61 -2.79 9.33
N ARG A 60 -26.37 -3.75 8.43
CA ARG A 60 -26.62 -5.18 8.69
C ARG A 60 -25.70 -6.07 7.85
N PRO A 61 -24.59 -6.57 8.42
CA PRO A 61 -23.63 -7.41 7.70
C PRO A 61 -24.05 -8.89 7.56
N ALA A 62 -24.94 -9.37 8.43
CA ALA A 62 -25.36 -10.78 8.48
C ALA A 62 -26.81 -10.91 8.99
N SER A 63 -27.03 -11.50 10.17
CA SER A 63 -28.36 -11.73 10.74
C SER A 63 -29.11 -10.42 11.04
N VAL A 64 -30.42 -10.51 11.29
CA VAL A 64 -31.28 -9.36 11.67
C VAL A 64 -30.75 -8.61 12.89
N MET A 65 -30.06 -9.30 13.81
CA MET A 65 -29.49 -8.71 15.02
C MET A 65 -28.04 -8.21 14.84
N SER A 66 -27.47 -8.33 13.64
CA SER A 66 -26.09 -7.95 13.35
C SER A 66 -25.97 -6.47 12.95
N GLY A 67 -24.73 -5.96 12.99
CA GLY A 67 -24.43 -4.58 12.63
C GLY A 67 -24.96 -3.57 13.63
N TYR A 68 -24.87 -2.30 13.27
CA TYR A 68 -25.40 -1.20 14.08
C TYR A 68 -26.91 -1.05 13.93
N GLY A 69 -27.48 -1.47 12.80
CA GLY A 69 -28.93 -1.55 12.60
C GLY A 69 -29.59 -2.54 13.54
N GLY A 70 -29.04 -3.76 13.66
CA GLY A 70 -29.57 -4.79 14.55
C GLY A 70 -29.42 -4.48 16.05
N LYS A 71 -28.42 -3.67 16.42
CA LYS A 71 -28.25 -3.17 17.80
C LYS A 71 -29.20 -2.04 18.16
N GLY A 72 -29.85 -1.41 17.17
CA GLY A 72 -30.74 -0.27 17.38
C GLY A 72 -30.04 1.09 17.42
N ASP A 73 -28.76 1.17 17.07
CA ASP A 73 -27.98 2.42 17.08
C ASP A 73 -28.55 3.45 16.10
N THR A 74 -28.64 4.71 16.52
CA THR A 74 -29.01 5.81 15.63
C THR A 74 -27.92 6.08 14.58
N GLN A 75 -28.33 6.71 13.47
CA GLN A 75 -27.43 7.09 12.36
C GLN A 75 -26.71 5.89 11.72
N ALA A 76 -27.42 4.77 11.59
CA ALA A 76 -26.92 3.54 11.01
C ALA A 76 -27.61 3.23 9.67
N ALA A 77 -27.86 4.25 8.84
CA ALA A 77 -28.44 4.04 7.51
C ALA A 77 -27.44 3.31 6.60
N SER A 78 -27.92 2.41 5.75
CA SER A 78 -27.11 1.66 4.79
C SER A 78 -27.78 1.52 3.43
N ILE A 79 -26.95 1.36 2.41
CA ILE A 79 -27.32 0.98 1.05
C ILE A 79 -26.48 -0.24 0.69
N ASP A 80 -27.15 -1.34 0.35
CA ASP A 80 -26.53 -2.60 -0.06
C ASP A 80 -26.90 -2.90 -1.52
N ILE A 81 -25.93 -2.81 -2.42
CA ILE A 81 -26.09 -3.14 -3.84
C ILE A 81 -25.37 -4.46 -4.09
N VAL A 82 -26.11 -5.50 -4.47
CA VAL A 82 -25.57 -6.87 -4.61
C VAL A 82 -26.06 -7.50 -5.90
N ALA A 83 -25.14 -8.11 -6.64
CA ALA A 83 -25.43 -9.01 -7.73
C ALA A 83 -24.88 -10.41 -7.40
N GLY A 84 -25.72 -11.44 -7.54
CA GLY A 84 -25.34 -12.83 -7.27
C GLY A 84 -25.21 -13.13 -5.78
N ARG A 85 -26.30 -13.02 -5.02
CA ARG A 85 -26.31 -13.47 -3.61
C ARG A 85 -26.07 -14.96 -3.52
N MET A 86 -25.28 -15.37 -2.52
CA MET A 86 -24.72 -16.71 -2.34
C MET A 86 -23.74 -17.16 -3.45
N GLY A 87 -23.51 -16.35 -4.48
CA GLY A 87 -22.57 -16.64 -5.56
C GLY A 87 -22.80 -17.99 -6.21
N SER A 88 -21.76 -18.83 -6.23
CA SER A 88 -21.83 -20.20 -6.78
C SER A 88 -22.64 -21.18 -5.93
N GLU A 89 -22.96 -20.85 -4.68
CA GLU A 89 -23.74 -21.67 -3.76
C GLU A 89 -25.24 -21.33 -3.78
N VAL A 90 -25.70 -20.65 -4.84
CA VAL A 90 -27.08 -20.21 -4.95
C VAL A 90 -28.04 -21.40 -5.00
N ARG A 91 -29.05 -21.36 -4.14
CA ARG A 91 -30.13 -22.35 -4.07
C ARG A 91 -31.44 -21.62 -3.77
N ALA A 92 -32.51 -21.98 -4.48
CA ALA A 92 -33.85 -21.44 -4.21
C ALA A 92 -34.55 -22.18 -3.06
N PHE A 93 -34.20 -23.47 -2.89
CA PHE A 93 -34.77 -24.37 -1.90
C PHE A 93 -33.67 -25.03 -1.06
N ASP A 94 -33.99 -25.37 0.19
CA ASP A 94 -33.11 -26.17 1.03
C ASP A 94 -33.15 -27.67 0.64
N ASP A 95 -32.42 -28.50 1.39
CA ASP A 95 -32.32 -29.94 1.10
C ASP A 95 -33.66 -30.67 1.31
N ASP A 96 -34.55 -30.10 2.12
CA ASP A 96 -35.90 -30.61 2.41
C ASP A 96 -36.94 -30.12 1.37
N GLY A 97 -36.58 -29.14 0.53
CA GLY A 97 -37.42 -28.59 -0.52
C GLY A 97 -38.24 -27.36 -0.11
N GLU A 98 -37.97 -26.79 1.06
CA GLU A 98 -38.57 -25.55 1.53
C GLU A 98 -37.82 -24.33 0.99
N LYS A 99 -38.50 -23.19 0.93
CA LYS A 99 -37.91 -21.94 0.41
C LYS A 99 -36.71 -21.53 1.26
N LEU A 100 -35.53 -21.43 0.64
CA LEU A 100 -34.32 -21.00 1.34
C LEU A 100 -34.35 -19.48 1.55
N PHE A 101 -34.35 -19.06 2.82
CA PHE A 101 -34.19 -17.66 3.21
C PHE A 101 -32.74 -17.36 3.58
N VAL A 102 -32.14 -16.39 2.91
CA VAL A 102 -30.75 -16.00 3.10
C VAL A 102 -30.62 -14.62 3.71
N ASN A 103 -29.61 -14.49 4.57
CA ASN A 103 -29.14 -13.20 5.08
C ASN A 103 -28.05 -12.64 4.15
N PRO A 104 -27.72 -11.34 4.23
CA PRO A 104 -26.51 -10.80 3.62
C PRO A 104 -25.27 -11.62 3.99
N SER A 105 -24.40 -11.88 3.01
CA SER A 105 -23.14 -12.59 3.24
C SER A 105 -22.00 -11.95 2.48
N PHE A 106 -21.22 -11.12 3.17
CA PHE A 106 -20.09 -10.39 2.60
C PHE A 106 -18.99 -11.34 2.09
N LYS A 107 -18.96 -12.58 2.60
CA LYS A 107 -18.04 -13.63 2.14
C LYS A 107 -18.53 -14.37 0.90
N LYS A 108 -19.81 -14.77 0.85
CA LYS A 108 -20.34 -15.66 -0.20
C LYS A 108 -20.89 -14.93 -1.41
N ASP A 109 -21.31 -13.67 -1.26
CA ASP A 109 -21.87 -12.92 -2.38
C ASP A 109 -20.80 -12.61 -3.44
N ALA A 110 -21.21 -12.69 -4.71
CA ALA A 110 -20.32 -12.59 -5.86
C ALA A 110 -19.81 -11.16 -6.07
N ALA A 111 -20.71 -10.18 -6.18
CA ALA A 111 -20.36 -8.78 -6.33
C ALA A 111 -21.22 -7.89 -5.43
N ARG A 112 -20.58 -7.02 -4.66
CA ARG A 112 -21.21 -6.19 -3.62
C ARG A 112 -20.57 -4.81 -3.53
N ILE A 113 -21.41 -3.78 -3.50
CA ILE A 113 -21.05 -2.44 -3.04
C ILE A 113 -21.90 -2.15 -1.82
N TYR A 114 -21.24 -2.01 -0.66
CA TYR A 114 -21.90 -1.75 0.60
C TYR A 114 -21.52 -0.38 1.12
N ILE A 115 -22.52 0.46 1.38
CA ILE A 115 -22.37 1.83 1.87
C ILE A 115 -23.09 1.91 3.22
N SER A 116 -22.42 2.38 4.25
CA SER A 116 -23.02 2.53 5.58
C SER A 116 -22.56 3.82 6.26
N GLN A 117 -23.49 4.48 6.97
CA GLN A 117 -23.21 5.69 7.76
C GLN A 117 -22.42 5.37 9.05
N LYS A 118 -22.61 4.17 9.60
CA LYS A 118 -21.94 3.67 10.80
C LYS A 118 -21.77 2.16 10.66
N SER A 119 -20.54 1.74 10.43
CA SER A 119 -20.16 0.34 10.26
C SER A 119 -18.77 0.05 10.84
N ASP A 120 -18.50 -1.23 10.98
CA ASP A 120 -17.15 -1.78 11.15
C ASP A 120 -16.74 -2.42 9.81
N ILE A 121 -16.51 -1.58 8.78
CA ILE A 121 -16.42 -2.04 7.38
C ILE A 121 -15.33 -3.10 7.17
N ASP A 122 -14.15 -2.91 7.77
CA ASP A 122 -13.02 -3.83 7.62
C ASP A 122 -13.35 -5.20 8.21
N LYS A 123 -14.07 -5.23 9.33
CA LYS A 123 -14.54 -6.48 9.95
C LYS A 123 -15.57 -7.20 9.07
N TYR A 124 -16.38 -6.48 8.30
CA TYR A 124 -17.40 -7.11 7.45
C TYR A 124 -16.78 -7.83 6.26
N PHE A 125 -15.67 -7.29 5.75
CA PHE A 125 -14.92 -7.88 4.64
C PHE A 125 -13.72 -8.72 5.08
N ASP A 126 -13.51 -8.91 6.39
CA ASP A 126 -12.40 -9.67 6.98
C ASP A 126 -11.02 -9.12 6.56
N LEU A 127 -10.92 -7.79 6.51
CA LEU A 127 -9.70 -7.07 6.13
C LEU A 127 -8.76 -6.93 7.32
N ILE A 128 -7.48 -7.11 7.05
CA ILE A 128 -6.42 -6.82 8.02
C ILE A 128 -6.26 -5.30 8.22
N PRO A 129 -5.77 -4.86 9.40
CA PRO A 129 -5.70 -3.44 9.73
C PRO A 129 -4.69 -2.64 8.89
N GLY A 130 -3.57 -3.23 8.47
CA GLY A 130 -2.49 -2.47 7.84
C GLY A 130 -1.94 -1.35 8.74
N LYS A 131 -1.37 -0.31 8.14
CA LYS A 131 -0.88 0.88 8.87
C LYS A 131 -1.97 1.92 9.11
N VAL A 132 -2.99 1.96 8.25
CA VAL A 132 -4.15 2.86 8.39
C VAL A 132 -5.04 2.44 9.56
N GLY A 133 -5.13 1.14 9.84
CA GLY A 133 -5.94 0.56 10.91
C GLY A 133 -7.42 0.40 10.55
N ASN A 134 -8.16 -0.26 11.43
CA ASN A 134 -9.57 -0.58 11.21
C ASN A 134 -10.51 0.60 11.53
N ALA A 135 -11.44 0.87 10.61
CA ALA A 135 -12.57 1.76 10.80
C ALA A 135 -13.66 1.07 11.65
N LYS A 136 -13.89 1.60 12.86
CA LYS A 136 -14.93 1.15 13.78
C LYS A 136 -15.95 2.24 14.05
N ALA A 137 -17.23 1.90 14.01
CA ALA A 137 -18.34 2.84 14.18
C ALA A 137 -18.23 4.09 13.28
N LYS A 138 -17.71 3.96 12.06
CA LYS A 138 -17.51 5.07 11.11
C LYS A 138 -18.29 4.84 9.83
N SER A 139 -18.49 5.88 9.03
CA SER A 139 -19.02 5.67 7.68
C SER A 139 -17.98 4.94 6.83
N GLY A 140 -18.43 4.01 6.01
CA GLY A 140 -17.54 3.22 5.16
C GLY A 140 -18.23 2.78 3.88
N ILE A 141 -17.43 2.61 2.84
CA ILE A 141 -17.83 2.02 1.57
C ILE A 141 -16.90 0.82 1.33
N GLY A 142 -17.47 -0.36 1.15
CA GLY A 142 -16.75 -1.55 0.76
C GLY A 142 -17.19 -2.02 -0.62
N ILE A 143 -16.22 -2.37 -1.46
CA ILE A 143 -16.43 -2.86 -2.82
C ILE A 143 -15.74 -4.21 -2.93
N LYS A 144 -16.49 -5.26 -3.27
CA LYS A 144 -15.97 -6.62 -3.44
C LYS A 144 -16.54 -7.25 -4.70
N ALA A 145 -15.67 -7.84 -5.51
CA ALA A 145 -15.99 -8.69 -6.64
C ALA A 145 -14.73 -9.51 -7.00
N ASP A 146 -14.86 -10.50 -7.88
CA ASP A 146 -13.70 -11.25 -8.40
C ASP A 146 -12.71 -10.34 -9.16
N SER A 147 -13.22 -9.29 -9.80
CA SER A 147 -12.42 -8.30 -10.50
C SER A 147 -13.05 -6.92 -10.35
N VAL A 148 -12.29 -5.97 -9.79
CA VAL A 148 -12.68 -4.57 -9.64
C VAL A 148 -11.80 -3.72 -10.55
N ARG A 149 -12.41 -2.96 -11.46
CA ARG A 149 -11.70 -2.01 -12.33
C ARG A 149 -12.24 -0.61 -12.08
N ILE A 150 -11.36 0.33 -11.74
CA ILE A 150 -11.67 1.76 -11.63
C ILE A 150 -11.10 2.42 -12.88
N ILE A 151 -11.96 2.94 -13.77
CA ILE A 151 -11.57 3.45 -15.08
C ILE A 151 -11.93 4.94 -15.17
N GLY A 152 -10.92 5.81 -15.25
CA GLY A 152 -11.06 7.22 -15.60
C GLY A 152 -10.63 7.43 -17.05
N ARG A 153 -11.45 8.11 -17.87
CA ARG A 153 -11.06 8.44 -19.25
C ARG A 153 -9.96 9.51 -19.31
N GLU A 154 -9.83 10.31 -18.26
CA GLU A 154 -8.84 11.37 -18.15
C GLU A 154 -7.86 11.11 -17.00
N SER A 155 -8.36 11.04 -15.76
CA SER A 155 -7.52 10.82 -14.58
C SER A 155 -8.27 10.18 -13.42
N ILE A 156 -7.50 9.66 -12.45
CA ILE A 156 -7.97 9.17 -11.15
C ILE A 156 -7.13 9.86 -10.07
N LYS A 157 -7.79 10.37 -9.02
CA LYS A 157 -7.13 10.98 -7.87
C LYS A 157 -7.63 10.35 -6.58
N LEU A 158 -6.70 9.85 -5.75
CA LEU A 158 -6.97 9.35 -4.40
C LEU A 158 -6.43 10.37 -3.39
N VAL A 159 -7.30 10.93 -2.55
CA VAL A 159 -6.95 11.97 -1.58
C VAL A 159 -7.41 11.53 -0.21
N THR A 160 -6.54 11.65 0.79
CA THR A 160 -6.90 11.51 2.19
C THR A 160 -6.94 12.88 2.88
N THR A 161 -7.87 13.02 3.82
CA THR A 161 -8.06 14.22 4.66
C THR A 161 -8.39 15.52 3.90
N THR A 162 -9.68 15.84 3.82
CA THR A 162 -10.20 17.15 3.39
C THR A 162 -10.85 17.91 4.54
N ASP A 163 -11.56 17.19 5.40
CA ASP A 163 -12.36 17.72 6.49
C ASP A 163 -11.70 17.47 7.85
N LYS A 164 -12.10 18.26 8.85
CA LYS A 164 -11.60 18.15 10.24
C LYS A 164 -12.41 17.16 11.09
N THR A 165 -13.60 16.78 10.64
CA THR A 165 -14.54 15.95 11.40
C THR A 165 -15.00 14.75 10.58
N ASN A 166 -15.15 13.60 11.24
CA ASN A 166 -15.68 12.37 10.63
C ASN A 166 -17.23 12.35 10.64
N SER A 167 -17.82 11.29 10.07
CA SER A 167 -19.28 11.12 9.96
C SER A 167 -20.05 11.06 11.29
N GLN A 168 -19.36 10.86 12.41
CA GLN A 168 -19.93 10.83 13.76
C GLN A 168 -19.67 12.14 14.53
N GLY A 169 -19.15 13.18 13.86
CA GLY A 169 -18.81 14.47 14.49
C GLY A 169 -17.52 14.44 15.31
N GLY A 170 -16.76 13.35 15.27
CA GLY A 170 -15.46 13.25 15.95
C GLY A 170 -14.36 13.92 15.15
N GLU A 171 -13.43 14.60 15.84
CA GLU A 171 -12.29 15.26 15.21
C GLU A 171 -11.27 14.24 14.63
N ILE A 172 -10.77 14.52 13.43
CA ILE A 172 -9.73 13.74 12.77
C ILE A 172 -8.37 14.21 13.30
N LYS A 173 -7.84 13.49 14.29
CA LYS A 173 -6.61 13.87 15.01
C LYS A 173 -5.32 13.64 14.24
N SER A 174 -5.34 12.77 13.25
CA SER A 174 -4.15 12.40 12.47
C SER A 174 -4.51 12.14 11.02
N ILE A 175 -3.63 12.58 10.12
CA ILE A 175 -3.70 12.24 8.70
C ILE A 175 -3.21 10.80 8.55
N THR A 176 -4.08 9.93 8.07
CA THR A 176 -3.72 8.59 7.60
C THR A 176 -3.55 8.62 6.08
N GLY A 177 -2.60 7.83 5.56
CA GLY A 177 -2.39 7.73 4.12
C GLY A 177 -3.17 6.58 3.49
N ILE A 178 -2.58 6.01 2.45
CA ILE A 178 -3.16 4.95 1.63
C ILE A 178 -2.29 3.69 1.78
N ASP A 179 -2.90 2.57 2.13
CA ASP A 179 -2.27 1.25 2.10
C ASP A 179 -2.74 0.47 0.86
N LEU A 180 -1.79 -0.08 0.10
CA LEU A 180 -2.04 -1.05 -0.96
C LEU A 180 -1.55 -2.42 -0.48
N ILE A 181 -2.48 -3.31 -0.14
CA ILE A 181 -2.19 -4.58 0.51
C ILE A 181 -2.45 -5.73 -0.46
N ALA A 182 -1.41 -6.46 -0.84
CA ALA A 182 -1.51 -7.73 -1.53
C ALA A 182 -1.77 -8.87 -0.53
N GLY A 183 -2.63 -9.81 -0.91
CA GLY A 183 -2.85 -11.05 -0.13
C GLY A 183 -3.58 -10.90 1.21
N ASN A 184 -4.07 -9.70 1.56
CA ASN A 184 -4.61 -9.41 2.89
C ASN A 184 -3.60 -9.74 4.01
N ASP A 185 -2.33 -9.37 3.79
CA ASP A 185 -1.18 -9.61 4.66
C ASP A 185 -0.41 -8.30 4.89
N ASP A 186 -0.15 -7.92 6.15
CA ASP A 186 0.54 -6.67 6.53
C ASP A 186 1.94 -6.88 7.11
N GLU A 187 2.50 -8.10 7.06
CA GLU A 187 3.79 -8.41 7.67
C GLU A 187 4.95 -7.57 7.10
N ASP A 188 4.99 -7.33 5.78
CA ASP A 188 6.04 -6.53 5.11
C ASP A 188 5.49 -5.29 4.38
N LEU A 189 4.63 -4.51 5.05
CA LEU A 189 4.20 -3.23 4.48
C LEU A 189 5.34 -2.20 4.45
N GLN A 190 5.82 -1.88 3.25
CA GLN A 190 6.88 -0.90 3.00
C GLN A 190 6.31 0.45 2.55
N PRO A 191 6.94 1.58 2.91
CA PRO A 191 6.50 2.88 2.42
C PRO A 191 6.88 3.09 0.94
N PHE A 192 6.05 3.80 0.18
CA PHE A 192 6.41 4.18 -1.19
C PHE A 192 7.65 5.07 -1.23
N VAL A 193 8.47 4.92 -2.26
CA VAL A 193 9.60 5.81 -2.52
C VAL A 193 9.10 7.16 -3.05
N LYS A 194 9.65 8.25 -2.52
CA LYS A 194 9.52 9.61 -3.08
C LYS A 194 10.61 9.83 -4.11
N GLY A 195 10.22 9.76 -5.39
CA GLY A 195 11.15 9.80 -6.52
C GLY A 195 12.13 10.97 -6.47
N ASP A 196 11.65 12.20 -6.32
CA ASP A 196 12.51 13.39 -6.31
C ASP A 196 13.53 13.37 -5.16
N ASN A 197 13.09 12.99 -3.95
CA ASN A 197 13.98 12.85 -2.80
C ASN A 197 15.03 11.75 -3.02
N LEU A 198 14.67 10.65 -3.68
CA LEU A 198 15.61 9.58 -4.01
C LEU A 198 16.63 10.04 -5.06
N VAL A 199 16.19 10.72 -6.12
CA VAL A 199 17.09 11.25 -7.15
C VAL A 199 18.09 12.23 -6.52
N GLU A 200 17.62 13.10 -5.64
CA GLU A 200 18.49 14.03 -4.93
C GLU A 200 19.49 13.30 -4.02
N ALA A 201 19.03 12.28 -3.28
CA ALA A 201 19.91 11.45 -2.46
C ALA A 201 20.99 10.74 -3.29
N LEU A 202 20.63 10.15 -4.42
CA LEU A 202 21.59 9.47 -5.29
C LEU A 202 22.59 10.45 -5.90
N THR A 203 22.14 11.65 -6.26
CA THR A 203 23.01 12.72 -6.79
C THR A 203 24.03 13.15 -5.73
N GLU A 204 23.58 13.45 -4.50
CA GLU A 204 24.50 13.79 -3.40
C GLU A 204 25.47 12.65 -3.08
N LEU A 205 25.03 11.40 -3.19
CA LEU A 205 25.90 10.24 -3.01
C LEU A 205 27.01 10.20 -4.07
N ILE A 206 26.67 10.43 -5.35
CA ILE A 206 27.63 10.49 -6.45
C ILE A 206 28.64 11.62 -6.22
N ASP A 207 28.18 12.80 -5.82
CA ASP A 207 29.05 13.94 -5.52
C ASP A 207 29.99 13.64 -4.35
N MET A 208 29.52 12.93 -3.32
CA MET A 208 30.37 12.49 -2.22
C MET A 208 31.45 11.50 -2.69
N VAL A 209 31.13 10.58 -3.60
CA VAL A 209 32.10 9.64 -4.20
C VAL A 209 33.13 10.37 -5.07
N ASP A 210 32.72 11.36 -5.85
CA ASP A 210 33.62 12.19 -6.65
C ASP A 210 34.59 12.98 -5.77
N ASN A 211 34.07 13.62 -4.71
CA ASN A 211 34.90 14.32 -3.72
C ASN A 211 35.91 13.40 -3.02
N LEU A 212 35.53 12.16 -2.73
CA LEU A 212 36.44 11.16 -2.17
C LEU A 212 37.55 10.80 -3.17
N THR A 213 37.19 10.60 -4.44
CA THR A 213 38.14 10.33 -5.53
C THR A 213 39.16 11.47 -5.64
N GLY A 214 38.72 12.73 -5.62
CA GLY A 214 39.62 13.89 -5.65
C GLY A 214 40.57 13.98 -4.44
N CYS A 215 40.12 13.55 -3.25
CA CYS A 215 40.98 13.48 -2.07
C CYS A 215 42.06 12.39 -2.20
N VAL A 216 41.71 11.23 -2.78
CA VAL A 216 42.65 10.14 -3.04
C VAL A 216 43.67 10.54 -4.12
N ASP A 217 43.23 11.19 -5.18
CA ASP A 217 44.12 11.72 -6.22
C ASP A 217 45.12 12.74 -5.64
N THR A 218 44.64 13.69 -4.83
CA THR A 218 45.51 14.66 -4.15
C THR A 218 46.54 13.98 -3.24
N LEU A 219 46.13 12.93 -2.50
CA LEU A 219 47.03 12.13 -1.68
C LEU A 219 48.11 11.45 -2.53
N LEU A 220 47.72 10.82 -3.63
CA LEU A 220 48.64 10.13 -4.54
C LEU A 220 49.64 11.10 -5.15
N MET A 221 49.18 12.22 -5.72
CA MET A 221 50.06 13.22 -6.35
C MET A 221 51.06 13.82 -5.36
N THR A 222 50.61 14.17 -4.16
CA THR A 222 51.50 14.68 -3.10
C THR A 222 52.55 13.64 -2.71
N GLN A 223 52.18 12.37 -2.65
CA GLN A 223 53.12 11.29 -2.33
C GLN A 223 54.11 11.02 -3.49
N PHE A 224 53.66 11.09 -4.74
CA PHE A 224 54.51 10.96 -5.92
C PHE A 224 55.60 12.03 -5.94
N GLU A 225 55.27 13.29 -5.70
CA GLU A 225 56.25 14.39 -5.63
C GLU A 225 57.32 14.17 -4.55
N PHE A 226 56.93 13.59 -3.41
CA PHE A 226 57.88 13.25 -2.35
C PHE A 226 58.76 12.06 -2.73
N ASN A 227 58.18 11.02 -3.31
CA ASN A 227 58.90 9.84 -3.76
C ASN A 227 59.90 10.18 -4.89
N GLU A 228 59.55 11.10 -5.80
CA GLU A 228 60.46 11.62 -6.82
C GLU A 228 61.69 12.27 -6.16
N ALA A 229 61.46 13.13 -5.17
CA ALA A 229 62.55 13.79 -4.44
C ALA A 229 63.46 12.79 -3.73
N ILE A 230 62.91 11.71 -3.14
CA ILE A 230 63.70 10.61 -2.56
C ILE A 230 64.49 9.86 -3.64
N THR A 231 63.87 9.56 -4.78
CA THR A 231 64.50 8.73 -5.83
C THR A 231 65.75 9.40 -6.40
N SER A 232 65.73 10.73 -6.55
CA SER A 232 66.87 11.51 -7.01
C SER A 232 67.87 11.90 -5.92
N HIS A 233 67.63 11.49 -4.67
CA HIS A 233 68.43 11.92 -3.52
C HIS A 233 69.61 10.98 -3.25
N PHE A 234 70.77 11.58 -2.94
CA PHE A 234 71.99 10.87 -2.55
C PHE A 234 72.74 11.63 -1.45
N HIS A 235 73.54 10.89 -0.67
CA HIS A 235 74.50 11.44 0.28
C HIS A 235 75.90 10.90 -0.01
N THR A 236 76.88 11.77 -0.16
CA THR A 236 78.29 11.40 -0.30
C THR A 236 79.00 11.63 1.04
N SER A 237 79.32 10.56 1.77
CA SER A 237 80.12 10.65 3.01
C SER A 237 81.62 10.49 2.69
N PRO A 238 82.48 11.42 3.13
CA PRO A 238 83.93 11.29 2.97
C PRO A 238 84.60 10.43 4.05
N PHE A 239 83.88 9.85 5.02
CA PHE A 239 84.51 9.21 6.19
C PHE A 239 83.77 7.93 6.64
N PHE A 240 84.42 6.77 6.50
CA PHE A 240 84.15 5.44 7.10
C PHE A 240 82.78 5.25 7.80
N ALA A 241 81.68 5.24 7.04
CA ALA A 241 80.33 4.92 7.51
C ALA A 241 79.75 5.84 8.62
N ALA A 242 80.25 7.07 8.78
CA ALA A 242 79.64 8.05 9.67
C ALA A 242 78.29 8.58 9.11
N PRO A 243 77.26 8.83 9.95
CA PRO A 243 76.01 9.44 9.51
C PRO A 243 76.25 10.81 8.86
N THR A 244 75.69 11.05 7.68
CA THR A 244 75.70 12.37 7.04
C THR A 244 74.53 13.22 7.52
N LEU A 245 74.63 14.55 7.41
CA LEU A 245 73.52 15.46 7.72
C LEU A 245 72.28 15.13 6.86
N PRO A 246 71.06 15.31 7.37
CA PRO A 246 69.83 15.15 6.58
C PRO A 246 69.84 16.04 5.32
N SER A 247 69.27 15.56 4.22
CA SER A 247 69.16 16.37 3.00
C SER A 247 68.18 17.54 3.23
N GLU A 248 68.66 18.78 3.09
CA GLU A 248 67.82 19.99 3.20
C GLU A 248 66.67 19.98 2.19
N VAL A 249 66.93 19.48 0.97
CA VAL A 249 65.92 19.33 -0.09
C VAL A 249 64.83 18.35 0.33
N LEU A 250 65.23 17.20 0.89
CA LEU A 250 64.28 16.17 1.32
C LEU A 250 63.49 16.62 2.55
N MET A 251 64.12 17.33 3.49
CA MET A 251 63.44 17.91 4.66
C MET A 251 62.37 18.91 4.22
N ALA A 252 62.69 19.81 3.28
CA ALA A 252 61.74 20.80 2.79
C ALA A 252 60.56 20.15 2.04
N LYS A 253 60.82 19.15 1.18
CA LYS A 253 59.77 18.40 0.47
C LYS A 253 58.93 17.54 1.41
N GLY A 254 59.55 16.92 2.42
CA GLY A 254 58.85 16.16 3.46
C GLY A 254 57.91 17.03 4.28
N ILE A 255 58.35 18.21 4.71
CA ILE A 255 57.50 19.18 5.43
C ILE A 255 56.31 19.62 4.56
N ARG A 256 56.54 19.96 3.29
CA ARG A 256 55.45 20.32 2.36
C ARG A 256 54.45 19.18 2.16
N THR A 257 54.93 17.95 2.09
CA THR A 257 54.11 16.74 1.97
C THR A 257 53.25 16.53 3.22
N MET A 258 53.85 16.64 4.40
CA MET A 258 53.12 16.55 5.67
C MET A 258 52.02 17.61 5.79
N ILE A 259 52.34 18.87 5.44
CA ILE A 259 51.36 19.96 5.43
C ILE A 259 50.23 19.67 4.45
N SER A 260 50.54 19.21 3.24
CA SER A 260 49.52 18.90 2.21
C SER A 260 48.64 17.73 2.62
N HIS A 261 49.21 16.65 3.14
CA HIS A 261 48.46 15.51 3.69
C HIS A 261 47.52 15.92 4.82
N LEU A 262 47.97 16.81 5.71
CA LEU A 262 47.13 17.32 6.78
C LEU A 262 46.01 18.23 6.24
N GLN A 263 46.36 19.25 5.48
CA GLN A 263 45.42 20.31 5.10
C GLN A 263 44.46 19.90 3.99
N LYS A 264 44.94 19.18 2.96
CA LYS A 264 44.15 18.85 1.76
C LYS A 264 43.51 17.48 1.84
N THR A 265 44.19 16.49 2.44
CA THR A 265 43.66 15.12 2.53
C THR A 265 42.91 14.90 3.83
N LYS A 266 43.58 15.04 4.99
CA LYS A 266 43.00 14.67 6.29
C LYS A 266 41.79 15.53 6.65
N LEU A 267 41.87 16.85 6.50
CA LEU A 267 40.72 17.73 6.79
C LEU A 267 39.54 17.49 5.83
N SER A 268 39.80 17.26 4.54
CA SER A 268 38.74 16.94 3.57
C SER A 268 38.05 15.61 3.89
N MET A 269 38.81 14.60 4.33
CA MET A 269 38.24 13.33 4.81
C MET A 269 37.39 13.50 6.07
N VAL A 270 37.75 14.39 6.99
CA VAL A 270 36.90 14.71 8.15
C VAL A 270 35.59 15.35 7.69
N LYS A 271 35.63 16.31 6.77
CA LYS A 271 34.41 16.92 6.20
C LYS A 271 33.53 15.88 5.48
N HIS A 272 34.13 15.00 4.68
CA HIS A 272 33.40 13.93 4.00
C HIS A 272 32.65 13.01 4.99
N LYS A 273 33.26 12.66 6.13
CA LYS A 273 32.57 11.89 7.18
C LYS A 273 31.37 12.62 7.78
N VAL A 274 31.47 13.94 7.98
CA VAL A 274 30.34 14.77 8.44
C VAL A 274 29.22 14.75 7.41
N ASN A 275 29.56 14.92 6.12
CA ASN A 275 28.58 14.90 5.03
C ASN A 275 27.85 13.55 4.95
N LEU A 276 28.54 12.42 5.10
CA LEU A 276 27.89 11.10 5.18
C LEU A 276 26.90 10.99 6.36
N GLY A 277 27.24 11.58 7.50
CA GLY A 277 26.34 11.63 8.66
C GLY A 277 25.07 12.44 8.37
N LEU A 278 25.24 13.63 7.78
CA LEU A 278 24.13 14.51 7.37
C LEU A 278 23.25 13.84 6.30
N PHE A 279 23.87 13.19 5.31
CA PHE A 279 23.18 12.44 4.28
C PHE A 279 22.24 11.39 4.87
N LYS A 280 22.75 10.56 5.79
CA LYS A 280 21.94 9.55 6.48
C LYS A 280 20.77 10.17 7.24
N GLN A 281 21.02 11.27 7.95
CA GLN A 281 19.97 11.94 8.73
C GLN A 281 18.91 12.59 7.83
N ASN A 282 19.29 13.17 6.69
CA ASN A 282 18.38 13.89 5.82
C ASN A 282 17.52 12.96 4.97
N TYR A 283 18.14 11.93 4.39
CA TYR A 283 17.50 11.06 3.39
C TYR A 283 17.05 9.72 3.95
N LEU A 284 17.75 9.14 4.93
CA LEU A 284 17.46 7.78 5.41
C LEU A 284 16.74 7.75 6.76
N SER A 285 16.68 8.87 7.49
CA SER A 285 15.90 8.97 8.72
C SER A 285 14.48 9.47 8.45
N LYS A 286 13.47 8.86 9.09
CA LYS A 286 12.06 9.27 8.99
C LYS A 286 11.83 10.73 9.41
N THR A 287 12.66 11.26 10.31
CA THR A 287 12.60 12.65 10.79
C THR A 287 13.29 13.64 9.84
N GLY A 288 14.08 13.14 8.88
CA GLY A 288 14.78 13.95 7.90
C GLY A 288 13.83 14.71 6.98
N GLY A 289 14.14 15.97 6.68
CA GLY A 289 13.30 16.80 5.81
C GLY A 289 13.09 16.20 4.42
N LYS A 290 14.11 15.49 3.91
CA LYS A 290 14.14 14.87 2.59
C LYS A 290 14.11 13.35 2.65
N TYR A 291 13.47 12.79 3.67
CA TYR A 291 13.34 11.34 3.81
C TYR A 291 12.84 10.70 2.51
N ILE A 292 13.55 9.68 2.03
CA ILE A 292 13.34 9.12 0.68
C ILE A 292 12.03 8.35 0.56
N ASN A 293 11.39 7.99 1.66
CA ASN A 293 10.13 7.25 1.62
C ASN A 293 8.94 8.09 2.10
N SER A 294 7.75 7.70 1.67
CA SER A 294 6.49 8.26 2.13
C SER A 294 6.30 7.98 3.62
N ARG A 295 5.76 8.97 4.34
CA ARG A 295 5.40 8.82 5.75
C ARG A 295 3.97 8.30 5.93
N PHE A 296 3.17 8.34 4.87
CA PHE A 296 1.74 8.12 4.94
C PHE A 296 1.30 6.89 4.15
N ASN A 297 1.92 6.64 3.00
CA ASN A 297 1.44 5.64 2.05
C ASN A 297 2.35 4.40 2.04
N SER A 298 1.75 3.21 2.01
CA SER A 298 2.46 1.92 2.03
C SER A 298 1.97 0.92 0.98
N VAL A 299 2.85 -0.04 0.66
CA VAL A 299 2.62 -1.19 -0.22
C VAL A 299 3.47 -2.38 0.22
N ASN A 300 3.02 -3.61 -0.02
CA ASN A 300 3.82 -4.84 0.06
C ASN A 300 3.92 -5.55 -1.30
#